data_AF-W1YQR0-F1
#
_entry.id   AF-W1YQR0-F1
#
_cell.length_a   1.000
_cell.length_b   1.000
_cell.length_c   1.000
_cell.angle_alpha   90.00
_cell.angle_beta   90.00
_cell.angle_gamma   90.00
#
_symmetry.space_group_name_H-M   'P 1'
#
loop_
_entity.id
_entity.type
_entity.pdbx_description
1 polymer ?
#
loop_
_entity_poly.entity_id
_entity_poly.type
_entity_poly.pdbx_seq_one_letter_code
_entity_poly.pdbx_strand_id
1 'polypeptide(L)'
;VTFGNWSPKNYENDFVGNITYRYALQHSRNVAAVKVADEVGMSKIIKLAKEMGITTLTDQDNNLSTALGGLTHGVTPLEMVQAYGVLAN
;
A
#
# COMPACT_ATOMS: atom_id res chain seq x y z
N VAL A 1 9.68 -13.92 -1.63
CA VAL A 1 9.88 -12.75 -2.50
C VAL A 1 10.66 -11.74 -1.68
N THR A 2 11.74 -11.19 -2.23
CA THR A 2 12.70 -10.37 -1.49
C THR A 2 12.98 -9.10 -2.29
N PHE A 3 12.90 -7.96 -1.62
CA PHE A 3 13.13 -6.61 -2.15
C PHE A 3 14.32 -6.01 -1.40
N GLY A 4 15.50 -5.99 -2.03
CA GLY A 4 16.75 -5.67 -1.33
C GLY A 4 17.03 -6.67 -0.20
N ASN A 5 17.07 -6.19 1.04
CA ASN A 5 17.26 -7.01 2.25
C ASN A 5 15.95 -7.34 2.99
N TRP A 6 14.80 -6.93 2.47
CA TRP A 6 13.51 -7.09 3.12
C TRP A 6 12.63 -8.11 2.39
N SER A 7 11.96 -8.99 3.15
CA SER A 7 11.09 -10.03 2.61
C SER A 7 9.73 -9.99 3.32
N PRO A 8 8.72 -9.28 2.76
CA PRO A 8 7.39 -9.24 3.35
C PRO A 8 6.75 -10.62 3.33
N LYS A 9 5.95 -10.92 4.36
CA LYS A 9 5.16 -12.14 4.47
C LYS A 9 3.68 -11.81 4.48
N ASN A 10 2.88 -12.69 3.89
CA ASN A 10 1.43 -12.66 4.10
C ASN A 10 1.14 -13.00 5.57
N TYR A 11 0.06 -12.43 6.11
CA TYR A 11 -0.33 -12.65 7.51
C TYR A 11 -0.56 -14.14 7.81
N GLU A 12 -1.15 -14.86 6.86
CA GLU A 12 -1.46 -16.29 6.94
C GLU A 12 -0.22 -17.20 6.84
N ASN A 13 0.98 -16.63 6.64
CA ASN A 13 2.24 -17.35 6.46
C ASN A 13 2.24 -18.38 5.31
N ASP A 14 1.36 -18.20 4.33
CA ASP A 14 1.22 -19.06 3.16
C ASP A 14 1.60 -18.34 1.86
N PHE A 15 1.75 -19.13 0.80
CA PHE A 15 1.95 -18.64 -0.55
C PHE A 15 0.91 -19.28 -1.48
N VAL A 16 -0.01 -18.47 -1.97
CA VAL A 16 -1.15 -18.91 -2.82
C VAL A 16 -0.86 -18.87 -4.32
N GLY A 17 0.40 -18.66 -4.71
CA GLY A 17 0.80 -18.60 -6.12
C GLY A 17 0.18 -17.41 -6.86
N ASN A 18 -0.21 -17.63 -8.11
CA ASN A 18 -0.83 -16.61 -8.95
C ASN A 18 -2.29 -16.42 -8.55
N ILE A 19 -2.65 -15.19 -8.22
CA ILE A 19 -4.00 -14.76 -7.82
C ILE A 19 -4.39 -13.52 -8.62
N THR A 20 -5.69 -13.25 -8.73
CA THR A 20 -6.17 -12.02 -9.36
C THR A 20 -5.92 -10.81 -8.44
N TYR A 21 -5.78 -9.61 -9.02
CA TYR A 21 -5.67 -8.38 -8.22
C TYR A 21 -6.88 -8.18 -7.30
N ARG A 22 -8.08 -8.53 -7.77
CA ARG A 22 -9.31 -8.48 -6.95
C ARG A 22 -9.19 -9.38 -5.72
N TYR A 23 -8.75 -10.63 -5.89
CA TYR A 23 -8.56 -11.55 -4.77
C TYR A 23 -7.49 -11.05 -3.81
N ALA A 24 -6.37 -10.56 -4.34
CA ALA A 24 -5.28 -10.01 -3.53
C ALA A 24 -5.74 -8.83 -2.66
N LEU A 25 -6.52 -7.91 -3.22
CA LEU A 25 -7.08 -6.76 -2.51
C LEU A 25 -8.10 -7.20 -1.45
N GLN A 26 -9.04 -8.07 -1.82
CA GLN A 26 -10.09 -8.56 -0.92
C GLN A 26 -9.53 -9.27 0.32
N HIS A 27 -8.44 -10.02 0.16
CA HIS A 27 -7.82 -10.80 1.23
C HIS A 27 -6.55 -10.15 1.80
N SER A 28 -6.33 -8.85 1.52
CA SER A 28 -5.22 -8.07 2.07
C SER A 28 -3.84 -8.77 1.94
N ARG A 29 -3.53 -9.30 0.75
CA ARG A 29 -2.32 -10.13 0.54
C ARG A 29 -1.06 -9.27 0.39
N ASN A 30 -0.30 -9.15 1.48
CA ASN A 30 0.89 -8.31 1.59
C ASN A 30 1.90 -8.48 0.45
N VAL A 31 2.26 -9.72 0.09
CA VAL A 31 3.27 -9.96 -0.96
C VAL A 31 2.80 -9.43 -2.31
N ALA A 32 1.50 -9.54 -2.62
CA ALA A 32 0.94 -9.00 -3.84
C ALA A 32 0.92 -7.47 -3.83
N ALA A 33 0.52 -6.85 -2.70
CA ALA A 33 0.53 -5.40 -2.53
C ALA A 33 1.91 -4.78 -2.76
N VAL A 34 2.96 -5.36 -2.16
CA VAL A 34 4.34 -4.88 -2.32
C VAL A 34 4.85 -5.09 -3.75
N LYS A 35 4.53 -6.23 -4.39
CA LYS A 35 4.89 -6.46 -5.80
C LYS A 35 4.29 -5.41 -6.74
N VAL A 36 3.01 -5.09 -6.56
CA VAL A 36 2.34 -4.04 -7.35
C VAL A 36 2.98 -2.68 -7.07
N ALA A 37 3.32 -2.38 -5.81
CA ALA A 37 3.97 -1.12 -5.47
C ALA A 37 5.37 -0.96 -6.09
N ASP A 38 6.15 -2.03 -6.12
CA ASP A 38 7.47 -2.09 -6.76
C ASP A 38 7.37 -1.89 -8.29
N GLU A 39 6.38 -2.52 -8.93
CA GLU A 39 6.15 -2.41 -10.38
C GLU A 39 5.62 -1.04 -10.80
N VAL A 40 4.71 -0.44 -10.03
CA VAL A 40 4.12 0.88 -10.32
C VAL A 40 5.10 2.02 -9.97
N GLY A 41 5.83 1.87 -8.87
CA GLY A 41 6.72 2.85 -8.28
C GLY A 41 6.07 3.69 -7.17
N MET A 42 6.69 3.70 -5.99
CA MET A 42 6.15 4.37 -4.79
C MET A 42 5.90 5.86 -4.96
N SER A 43 6.69 6.57 -5.77
CA SER A 43 6.49 8.01 -5.95
C SER A 43 5.16 8.36 -6.63
N LYS A 44 4.67 7.50 -7.54
CA LYS A 44 3.34 7.66 -8.14
C LYS A 44 2.24 7.36 -7.13
N ILE A 45 2.44 6.34 -6.30
CA ILE A 45 1.49 5.92 -5.26
C ILE A 45 1.34 7.00 -4.20
N ILE A 46 2.46 7.55 -3.70
CA ILE A 46 2.45 8.65 -2.72
C ILE A 46 1.80 9.90 -3.31
N LYS A 47 2.09 10.22 -4.57
CA LYS A 47 1.43 11.34 -5.25
C LYS A 47 -0.09 11.15 -5.29
N LEU A 48 -0.56 9.98 -5.73
CA LEU A 48 -1.99 9.67 -5.76
C LEU A 48 -2.63 9.74 -4.37
N ALA A 49 -1.99 9.18 -3.35
CA ALA A 49 -2.47 9.24 -1.97
C ALA A 49 -2.63 10.68 -1.47
N LYS A 50 -1.68 11.57 -1.81
CA LYS A 50 -1.77 13.02 -1.53
C LYS A 50 -2.92 13.67 -2.29
N GLU A 51 -3.11 13.34 -3.57
CA GLU A 51 -4.24 13.81 -4.38
C GLU A 51 -5.61 13.32 -3.86
N MET A 52 -5.65 12.15 -3.21
CA MET A 52 -6.83 11.63 -2.51
C MET A 52 -7.09 12.29 -1.15
N GLY A 53 -6.25 13.23 -0.73
CA GLY A 53 -6.45 13.99 0.51
C GLY A 53 -5.68 13.49 1.73
N ILE A 54 -4.71 12.56 1.55
CA ILE A 54 -3.81 12.17 2.65
C ILE A 54 -2.67 13.19 2.75
N THR A 55 -2.68 14.02 3.79
CA THR A 55 -1.76 15.14 3.98
C THR A 55 -0.59 14.84 4.92
N THR A 56 -0.68 13.77 5.71
CA THR A 56 0.35 13.37 6.68
C THR A 56 1.59 12.70 6.08
N LEU A 57 1.58 12.38 4.78
CA LEU A 57 2.69 11.68 4.11
C LEU A 57 3.92 12.54 3.93
N THR A 58 5.07 12.02 4.35
CA THR A 58 6.38 12.68 4.22
C THR A 58 7.23 12.03 3.13
N ASP A 59 8.39 12.62 2.83
CA ASP A 59 9.34 12.05 1.86
C ASP A 59 9.93 10.72 2.34
N GLN A 60 9.97 10.49 3.66
CA GLN A 60 10.40 9.22 4.25
C GLN A 60 9.45 8.07 3.91
N ASP A 61 8.17 8.35 3.63
CA ASP A 61 7.17 7.35 3.27
C ASP A 61 7.29 6.88 1.80
N ASN A 62 8.22 7.42 1.01
CA ASN A 62 8.48 6.98 -0.36
C ASN A 62 9.31 5.68 -0.39
N ASN A 63 8.80 4.61 0.24
CA ASN A 63 9.45 3.31 0.34
C ASN A 63 8.42 2.16 0.34
N LEU A 64 8.84 0.92 0.08
CA LEU A 64 7.93 -0.21 -0.09
C LEU A 64 7.17 -0.65 1.17
N SER A 65 7.60 -0.26 2.38
CA SER A 65 6.87 -0.59 3.61
C SER A 65 5.55 0.18 3.71
N THR A 66 5.47 1.35 3.07
CA THR A 66 4.25 2.16 3.00
C THR A 66 3.13 1.48 2.24
N ALA A 67 3.44 0.58 1.29
CA ALA A 67 2.44 -0.25 0.63
C ALA A 67 1.68 -1.19 1.62
N LEU A 68 2.21 -1.37 2.83
CA LEU A 68 1.61 -2.15 3.91
C LEU A 68 1.14 -1.26 5.09
N GLY A 69 1.06 0.06 4.89
CA GLY A 69 0.66 1.01 5.93
C GLY A 69 1.78 1.41 6.89
N GLY A 70 3.05 1.04 6.61
CA GLY A 70 4.20 1.56 7.34
C GLY A 70 4.42 3.04 7.03
N LEU A 71 3.88 3.90 7.89
CA LEU A 71 3.87 5.36 7.72
C LEU A 71 4.56 6.05 8.90
N THR A 72 5.31 7.11 8.59
CA THR A 72 6.08 7.88 9.57
C THR A 72 5.18 8.52 10.64
N HIS A 73 4.02 9.03 10.24
CA HIS A 73 3.06 9.69 11.14
C HIS A 73 1.68 9.02 11.15
N GLY A 74 1.47 7.98 10.34
CA GLY A 74 0.14 7.41 10.12
C GLY A 74 -0.76 8.35 9.31
N VAL A 75 -2.06 8.08 9.38
CA VAL A 75 -3.13 8.88 8.74
C VAL A 75 -4.27 9.08 9.73
N THR A 76 -4.96 10.20 9.65
CA THR A 76 -6.13 10.46 10.51
C THR A 76 -7.38 9.76 9.96
N PRO A 77 -8.37 9.45 10.82
CA PRO A 77 -9.66 8.94 10.34
C PRO A 77 -10.35 9.88 9.34
N LEU A 78 -10.19 11.20 9.50
CA LEU A 78 -10.79 12.19 8.61
C LEU A 78 -10.19 12.12 7.19
N GLU A 79 -8.87 12.02 7.08
CA GLU A 79 -8.19 11.85 5.78
C GLU A 79 -8.57 10.53 5.10
N MET A 80 -8.73 9.46 5.88
CA MET A 80 -9.20 8.17 5.34
C MET A 80 -10.63 8.26 4.80
N VAL A 81 -11.55 8.93 5.51
CA VAL A 81 -12.91 9.18 5.01
C VAL A 81 -12.88 9.97 3.70
N GLN A 82 -12.05 11.01 3.62
CA GLN A 82 -11.89 11.79 2.40
C GLN A 82 -11.34 10.96 1.24
N ALA A 83 -10.28 10.18 1.47
CA ALA A 83 -9.66 9.34 0.45
C ALA A 83 -10.61 8.27 -0.07
N TYR A 84 -11.36 7.60 0.80
CA TYR A 84 -12.37 6.63 0.40
C TYR A 84 -13.55 7.29 -0.32
N GLY A 85 -13.86 8.55 -0.02
CA GLY A 85 -14.88 9.33 -0.72
C GLY A 85 -14.62 9.46 -2.22
N VAL A 86 -13.35 9.48 -2.67
CA VAL A 86 -12.99 9.54 -4.10
C VAL A 86 -13.50 8.33 -4.87
N LEU A 87 -13.61 7.16 -4.23
CA LEU A 87 -14.09 5.93 -4.88
C LEU A 87 -15.61 5.79 -4.89
N ALA A 88 -16.30 6.45 -3.96
CA ALA A 88 -17.73 6.29 -3.74
C ALA A 88 -18.59 7.31 -4.51
N ASN A 89 -18.00 8.41 -4.96
CA ASN A 89 -18.67 9.52 -5.65
C ASN A 89 -18.55 9.42 -7.18
#